data_AF-A0A9E1J5U8-F1
#
_entry.id   AF-A0A9E1J5U8-F1
#
_cell.length_a   1.000
_cell.length_b   1.000
_cell.length_c   1.000
_cell.angle_alpha   90.00
_cell.angle_beta   90.00
_cell.angle_gamma   90.00
#
_symmetry.space_group_name_H-M   'P 1'
#
loop_
_entity.id
_entity.type
_entity.pdbx_description
1 polymer ?
#
loop_
_entity_poly.entity_id
_entity_poly.type
_entity_poly.pdbx_seq_one_letter_code
_entity_poly.pdbx_strand_id
1 'polypeptide(L)' 'MADLRCEIAGVKSPNPFWLASAPPTDKAYNVERAFKAGWGGAVWKTL' A
#
# COMPACT_ATOMS: atom_id res chain seq x y z
N MET A 1 2.36 22.09 -5.60
CA MET A 1 1.94 20.97 -4.72
C MET A 1 3.13 20.01 -4.61
N ALA A 2 3.34 19.38 -3.46
CA ALA A 2 4.50 18.50 -3.27
C ALA A 2 4.35 17.20 -4.07
N ASP A 3 5.44 16.73 -4.67
CA ASP A 3 5.51 15.40 -5.27
C ASP A 3 5.77 14.37 -4.18
N LEU A 4 4.88 13.40 -4.05
CA LEU A 4 4.95 12.35 -3.02
C LEU A 4 5.49 11.02 -3.56
N ARG A 5 5.79 10.92 -4.87
CA ARG A 5 6.30 9.68 -5.46
C ARG A 5 7.60 9.24 -4.79
N CYS A 6 7.75 7.94 -4.54
CA CYS A 6 8.94 7.40 -3.88
C CYS A 6 9.39 6.06 -4.48
N GLU A 7 10.67 5.75 -4.31
CA GLU A 7 11.25 4.44 -4.65
C GLU A 7 11.91 3.85 -3.40
N ILE A 8 11.41 2.71 -2.92
CA ILE A 8 11.90 2.03 -1.71
C ILE A 8 12.26 0.60 -2.08
N ALA A 9 13.50 0.19 -1.81
CA ALA A 9 14.02 -1.13 -2.16
C ALA A 9 13.77 -1.53 -3.64
N GLY A 10 13.82 -0.55 -4.55
CA GLY A 10 13.54 -0.74 -5.99
C GLY A 10 12.06 -0.74 -6.38
N VAL A 11 11.14 -0.55 -5.42
CA VAL A 11 9.69 -0.48 -5.69
C VAL A 11 9.24 0.98 -5.81
N LYS A 12 8.74 1.34 -6.99
CA LYS A 12 8.17 2.65 -7.27
C LYS A 12 6.72 2.73 -6.79
N SER A 13 6.41 3.76 -6.02
CA SER A 13 5.08 4.01 -5.44
C SER A 13 4.59 5.42 -5.77
N PRO A 14 3.27 5.62 -5.90
CA PRO A 14 2.71 6.96 -6.11
C PRO A 14 2.83 7.86 -4.87
N ASN A 15 2.97 7.26 -3.68
CA ASN A 15 3.15 7.92 -2.40
C ASN A 15 3.80 6.94 -1.38
N PRO A 16 4.35 7.43 -0.25
CA PRO A 16 5.03 6.57 0.73
C PRO A 16 4.07 5.90 1.72
N PHE A 17 2.74 5.98 1.53
CA PHE A 17 1.76 5.47 2.50
C PHE A 17 1.32 4.05 2.13
N TRP A 18 1.68 3.09 2.97
CA TRP A 18 1.45 1.67 2.74
C TRP A 18 0.69 1.03 3.91
N LEU A 19 -0.17 0.06 3.61
CA LEU A 19 -0.83 -0.74 4.64
C LEU A 19 0.17 -1.72 5.27
N ALA A 20 0.23 -1.78 6.59
CA ALA A 20 1.01 -2.77 7.32
C ALA A 20 0.34 -4.16 7.31
N SER A 21 1.11 -5.21 7.62
CA SER A 21 0.60 -6.57 7.85
C SER A 21 -0.28 -6.58 9.10
N ALA A 22 -1.60 -6.56 8.89
CA ALA A 22 -2.60 -6.34 9.94
C ALA A 22 -3.99 -6.85 9.47
N PRO A 23 -5.05 -6.83 10.31
CA PRO A 23 -6.40 -7.22 9.88
C PRO A 23 -6.90 -6.53 8.58
N PRO A 24 -6.50 -5.29 8.23
CA PRO A 24 -6.86 -4.70 6.94
C PRO A 24 -6.24 -5.35 5.70
N THR A 25 -5.22 -6.21 5.84
CA THR A 25 -4.51 -6.86 4.72
C THR A 25 -4.64 -8.38 4.73
N ASP A 26 -5.67 -8.91 5.40
CA ASP A 26 -5.97 -10.35 5.50
C ASP A 26 -6.73 -10.92 4.29
N LYS A 27 -7.43 -10.05 3.54
CA LYS A 27 -8.31 -10.42 2.43
C LYS A 27 -8.03 -9.53 1.23
N ALA A 28 -8.02 -10.16 0.05
CA ALA A 28 -7.69 -9.47 -1.21
C ALA A 28 -8.60 -8.27 -1.47
N TYR A 29 -9.90 -8.38 -1.21
CA TYR A 29 -10.84 -7.27 -1.45
C TYR A 29 -10.56 -6.03 -0.57
N ASN A 30 -9.97 -6.19 0.63
CA ASN A 30 -9.59 -5.05 1.46
C ASN A 30 -8.41 -4.31 0.84
N VAL A 31 -7.40 -5.06 0.36
CA VAL A 31 -6.22 -4.51 -0.33
C VAL A 31 -6.63 -3.83 -1.64
N GLU A 32 -7.54 -4.42 -2.43
CA GLU A 32 -8.07 -3.79 -3.64
C GLU A 32 -8.78 -2.46 -3.35
N ARG A 33 -9.58 -2.40 -2.28
CA ARG A 33 -10.24 -1.16 -1.86
C ARG A 33 -9.23 -0.11 -1.43
N ALA A 34 -8.14 -0.50 -0.76
CA ALA A 34 -7.08 0.41 -0.38
C ALA A 34 -6.38 1.03 -1.61
N PHE A 35 -6.07 0.22 -2.63
CA PHE A 35 -5.50 0.75 -3.87
C PHE A 35 -6.45 1.70 -4.60
N LYS A 36 -7.76 1.37 -4.65
CA LYS A 36 -8.78 2.28 -5.19
C LYS A 36 -8.89 3.60 -4.40
N ALA A 37 -8.60 3.58 -3.10
CA ALA A 37 -8.57 4.76 -2.24
C ALA A 37 -7.25 5.55 -2.33
N GLY A 38 -6.27 5.10 -3.11
CA GLY A 38 -5.01 5.81 -3.35
C GLY A 38 -3.84 5.42 -2.45
N TRP A 39 -3.93 4.31 -1.71
CA TRP A 39 -2.77 3.77 -0.97
C TRP A 39 -1.65 3.38 -1.95
N GLY A 40 -0.41 3.72 -1.59
CA GLY A 40 0.77 3.48 -2.42
C GLY A 40 1.28 2.04 -2.44
N GLY A 41 0.88 1.23 -1.46
CA GLY A 41 1.26 -0.18 -1.33
C GLY A 41 0.58 -0.87 -0.16
N ALA A 42 0.80 -2.18 -0.01
CA ALA A 42 0.29 -2.98 1.09
C ALA A 42 1.21 -4.17 1.40
N VAL A 43 1.36 -4.49 2.68
CA VAL A 43 2.04 -5.69 3.15
C VAL A 43 0.98 -6.73 3.54
N TRP A 44 0.99 -7.87 2.85
CA TRP A 44 0.02 -8.94 3.07
C TRP A 44 0.08 -9.47 4.51
N LYS A 45 -1.07 -9.78 5.10
CA LYS A 45 -1.12 -10.35 6.45
C LYS A 45 -0.35 -11.66 6.48
N THR A 46 0.58 -11.79 7.43
CA THR A 46 1.30 -13.05 7.67
C THR A 46 0.30 -14.19 7.86
N LEU A 47 0.50 -15.28 7.10
CA LEU A 47 -0.24 -16.53 7.19
C LEU A 47 0.11 -17.29 8.48
#